data_AF-A0A2N9NUV4-F1
#
_entry.id   AF-A0A2N9NUV4-F1
#
_cell.length_a   1.000
_cell.length_b   1.000
_cell.length_c   1.000
_cell.angle_alpha   90.00
_cell.angle_beta   90.00
_cell.angle_gamma   90.00
#
_symmetry.space_group_name_H-M   'P 1'
#
loop_
_entity.id
_entity.type
_entity.pdbx_description
1 polymer ?
#
loop_
_entity_poly.entity_id
_entity_poly.type
_entity_poly.pdbx_seq_one_letter_code
_entity_poly.pdbx_strand_id
1 'polypeptide(L)'
;MESPTGFTSQVTLTIDWSAVRSLLASFVLVALATTGRCYEPGDMRVMVDLAQIGIGLQAFQLDVGRYPTTSEGLAALLTCPAGVLERNWHGPYIMGSGKDPWGNPFNYACPGVHRPNSYDLYSYGEDGRSRSGGDDADDINNWDTSQHWLRHYQAPTYEAWLRRNWPMLVVIGLVIFSLTIPFRRRGSKKPAR
;
A
#
# COMPACT_ATOMS: atom_id res chain seq x y z
N MET A 1 -67.69 -37.74 22.44
CA MET A 1 -67.67 -36.99 21.17
C MET A 1 -66.71 -35.84 21.35
N GLU A 2 -65.56 -35.95 20.70
CA GLU A 2 -64.36 -35.14 20.93
C GLU A 2 -64.52 -33.73 20.36
N SER A 3 -64.04 -32.72 21.09
CA SER A 3 -63.88 -31.35 20.58
C SER A 3 -62.64 -31.27 19.68
N PRO A 4 -62.68 -30.59 18.53
CA PRO A 4 -61.54 -30.51 17.63
C PRO A 4 -60.49 -29.55 18.19
N THR A 5 -59.41 -30.08 18.76
CA THR A 5 -58.27 -29.26 19.19
C THR A 5 -57.35 -28.96 18.01
N GLY A 6 -57.39 -27.70 17.56
CA GLY A 6 -56.18 -26.94 17.33
C GLY A 6 -55.41 -27.21 16.04
N PHE A 7 -55.98 -26.81 14.91
CA PHE A 7 -55.18 -26.37 13.76
C PHE A 7 -54.59 -24.98 14.09
N THR A 8 -53.53 -24.93 14.90
CA THR A 8 -52.67 -23.75 14.99
C THR A 8 -51.34 -24.11 14.38
N SER A 9 -51.31 -24.12 13.04
CA SER A 9 -50.12 -23.99 12.23
C SER A 9 -49.45 -22.67 12.59
N GLN A 10 -48.65 -22.67 13.66
CA GLN A 10 -47.76 -21.56 13.96
C GLN A 10 -46.68 -21.57 12.87
N VAL A 11 -46.97 -20.86 11.77
CA VAL A 11 -45.99 -20.42 10.78
C VAL A 11 -45.09 -19.41 11.50
N THR A 12 -44.22 -19.88 12.38
CA THR A 12 -43.11 -19.07 12.87
C THR A 12 -42.19 -18.90 11.69
N LEU A 13 -42.24 -17.72 11.07
CA LEU A 13 -41.20 -17.20 10.19
C LEU A 13 -39.90 -17.14 11.01
N THR A 14 -39.25 -18.28 11.19
CA THR A 14 -37.89 -18.35 11.69
C THR A 14 -37.04 -17.81 10.56
N ILE A 15 -36.70 -16.52 10.64
CA ILE A 15 -35.59 -15.97 9.86
C ILE A 15 -34.42 -16.91 10.14
N ASP A 16 -34.05 -17.71 9.14
CA ASP A 16 -33.03 -18.73 9.30
C ASP A 16 -31.72 -18.03 9.62
N TRP A 17 -31.37 -18.05 10.90
CA TRP A 17 -30.24 -17.33 11.46
C TRP A 17 -28.91 -17.89 10.93
N SER A 18 -28.91 -19.04 10.23
CA SER A 18 -27.74 -19.52 9.49
C SER A 18 -27.45 -18.65 8.25
N ALA A 19 -28.49 -18.24 7.52
CA ALA A 19 -28.36 -17.38 6.34
C ALA A 19 -27.81 -16.00 6.71
N VAL A 20 -28.26 -15.44 7.83
CA VAL A 20 -27.76 -14.15 8.35
C VAL A 20 -26.28 -14.24 8.73
N ARG A 21 -25.85 -15.35 9.35
CA ARG A 21 -24.43 -15.55 9.72
C ARG A 21 -23.52 -15.68 8.51
N SER A 22 -23.94 -16.42 7.48
CA SER A 22 -23.14 -16.56 6.25
C SER A 22 -23.00 -15.21 5.54
N LEU A 23 -24.06 -14.41 5.51
CA LEU A 23 -24.04 -13.10 4.86
C LEU A 23 -23.13 -12.11 5.61
N LEU A 24 -23.13 -12.15 6.95
CA LEU A 24 -22.22 -11.35 7.78
C LEU A 24 -20.76 -11.82 7.65
N ALA A 25 -20.50 -13.12 7.62
CA ALA A 25 -19.14 -13.65 7.45
C ALA A 25 -18.54 -13.27 6.09
N SER A 26 -19.32 -13.37 5.01
CA SER A 26 -18.91 -12.92 3.68
C SER A 26 -18.69 -11.41 3.62
N PHE A 27 -19.54 -10.62 4.28
CA PHE A 27 -19.35 -9.16 4.34
C PHE A 27 -18.06 -8.78 5.07
N VAL A 28 -17.73 -9.45 6.18
CA VAL A 28 -16.48 -9.24 6.91
C VAL A 28 -15.28 -9.67 6.06
N LEU A 29 -15.35 -10.79 5.34
CA LEU A 29 -14.28 -11.23 4.44
C LEU A 29 -14.04 -10.21 3.31
N VAL A 30 -15.10 -9.70 2.68
CA VAL A 30 -15.01 -8.69 1.62
C VAL A 30 -14.49 -7.36 2.17
N ALA A 31 -14.93 -6.95 3.36
CA ALA A 31 -14.44 -5.73 4.01
C ALA A 31 -12.95 -5.82 4.40
N LEU A 32 -12.48 -6.99 4.84
CA LEU A 32 -11.05 -7.21 5.09
C LEU A 32 -10.25 -7.23 3.79
N ALA A 33 -10.72 -7.93 2.76
CA ALA A 33 -10.02 -8.05 1.47
C ALA A 33 -9.90 -6.72 0.70
N THR A 34 -10.85 -5.80 0.87
CA THR A 34 -10.88 -4.51 0.15
C THR A 34 -10.12 -3.39 0.85
N THR A 35 -9.63 -3.59 2.07
CA THR A 35 -8.87 -2.57 2.83
C THR A 35 -7.35 -2.67 2.67
N GLY A 36 -6.86 -3.66 1.92
CA GLY A 36 -5.49 -3.63 1.41
C GLY A 36 -5.37 -2.51 0.39
N ARG A 37 -4.94 -1.33 0.84
CA ARG A 37 -4.60 -0.23 -0.06
C ARG A 37 -3.48 -0.71 -0.97
N CYS A 38 -3.84 -1.02 -2.20
CA CYS A 38 -2.92 -1.27 -3.28
C CYS A 38 -2.06 -0.01 -3.45
N TYR A 39 -0.76 -0.20 -3.64
CA TYR A 39 0.21 0.83 -4.01
C TYR A 39 -0.40 1.90 -4.93
N GLU A 40 -0.11 3.18 -4.68
CA GLU A 40 -0.44 4.20 -5.67
C GLU A 40 0.34 3.90 -6.96
N PRO A 41 -0.33 3.80 -8.12
CA PRO A 41 0.32 3.44 -9.38
C PRO A 41 1.40 4.45 -9.81
N GLY A 42 1.41 5.65 -9.24
CA GLY A 42 2.45 6.67 -9.44
C GLY A 42 3.80 6.25 -8.86
N ASP A 43 3.85 5.86 -7.59
CA ASP A 43 5.08 5.55 -6.87
C ASP A 43 5.89 4.44 -7.56
N MET A 44 5.23 3.34 -7.91
CA MET A 44 5.89 2.21 -8.60
C MET A 44 6.51 2.65 -9.93
N ARG A 45 5.84 3.57 -10.64
CA ARG A 45 6.32 4.05 -11.93
C ARG A 45 7.56 4.94 -11.76
N VAL A 46 7.57 5.81 -10.76
CA VAL A 46 8.77 6.58 -10.39
C VAL A 46 9.94 5.68 -10.03
N MET A 47 9.71 4.61 -9.28
CA MET A 47 10.78 3.68 -8.91
C MET A 47 11.41 3.01 -10.13
N VAL A 48 10.59 2.61 -11.11
CA VAL A 48 11.07 2.06 -12.38
C VAL A 48 11.87 3.11 -13.16
N ASP A 49 11.37 4.34 -13.24
CA ASP A 49 12.03 5.43 -13.96
C ASP A 49 13.39 5.79 -13.31
N LEU A 50 13.46 5.88 -11.98
CA LEU A 50 14.71 6.09 -11.23
C LEU A 50 15.72 4.97 -11.49
N ALA A 51 15.26 3.71 -11.53
CA ALA A 51 16.12 2.58 -11.84
C ALA A 51 16.65 2.64 -13.28
N GLN A 52 15.81 3.00 -14.25
CA GLN A 52 16.22 3.17 -15.64
C GLN A 52 17.24 4.30 -15.81
N ILE A 53 17.00 5.45 -15.18
CA ILE A 53 17.95 6.57 -15.17
C ILE A 53 19.26 6.15 -14.50
N GLY A 54 19.20 5.41 -13.40
CA GLY A 54 20.38 4.87 -12.71
C GLY A 54 21.22 3.94 -13.58
N ILE A 55 20.60 3.09 -14.39
CA ILE A 55 21.28 2.26 -15.40
C ILE A 55 21.94 3.13 -16.47
N GLY A 56 21.22 4.15 -16.97
CA GLY A 56 21.76 5.09 -17.95
C GLY A 56 22.98 5.86 -17.44
N LEU A 57 22.95 6.30 -16.17
CA LEU A 57 24.08 6.96 -15.50
C LEU A 57 25.30 6.04 -15.36
N GLN A 58 25.08 4.76 -15.06
CA GLN A 58 26.16 3.77 -15.00
C GLN A 58 26.76 3.52 -16.39
N ALA A 59 25.94 3.41 -17.43
CA ALA A 59 26.41 3.26 -18.81
C ALA A 59 27.25 4.46 -19.26
N PHE A 60 26.79 5.68 -18.96
CA PHE A 60 27.56 6.90 -19.21
C PHE A 60 28.90 6.89 -18.47
N GLN A 61 28.92 6.45 -17.20
CA GLN A 61 30.16 6.34 -16.43
C GLN A 61 31.12 5.30 -17.03
N LEU A 62 30.62 4.18 -17.55
CA LEU A 62 31.46 3.17 -18.20
C LEU A 62 32.10 3.69 -19.49
N ASP A 63 31.37 4.48 -20.26
CA ASP A 63 31.83 5.00 -21.54
C ASP A 63 32.74 6.24 -21.38
N VAL A 64 32.37 7.18 -20.51
CA VAL A 64 33.07 8.47 -20.33
C VAL A 64 34.08 8.42 -19.17
N GLY A 65 33.94 7.45 -18.26
CA GLY A 65 34.79 7.30 -17.07
C GLY A 65 34.37 8.15 -15.87
N ARG A 66 33.29 8.93 -15.99
CA ARG A 66 32.74 9.79 -14.92
C ARG A 66 31.23 9.88 -15.00
N TYR A 67 30.58 10.24 -13.90
CA TYR A 67 29.17 10.65 -13.96
C TYR A 67 29.03 12.06 -14.57
N PRO A 68 27.84 12.39 -15.12
CA PRO A 68 27.50 13.75 -15.49
C PRO A 68 27.62 14.70 -14.29
N THR A 69 28.05 15.93 -14.53
CA THR A 69 28.08 16.98 -13.50
C THR A 69 26.67 17.54 -13.27
N THR A 70 26.42 18.17 -12.13
CA THR A 70 25.11 18.82 -11.85
C THR A 70 24.71 19.86 -12.91
N SER A 71 25.69 20.54 -13.52
CA SER A 71 25.43 21.50 -14.62
C SER A 71 25.05 20.84 -15.94
N GLU A 72 25.58 19.65 -16.22
CA GLU A 72 25.20 18.87 -17.40
C GLU A 72 23.85 18.16 -17.16
N GLY A 73 23.61 17.73 -15.92
CA GLY A 73 22.38 17.10 -15.46
C GLY A 73 22.03 15.81 -16.20
N LEU A 74 20.75 15.45 -16.15
CA LEU A 74 20.23 14.27 -16.84
C LEU A 74 20.15 14.46 -18.37
N ALA A 75 20.29 15.70 -18.86
CA ALA A 75 20.33 15.97 -20.30
C ALA A 75 21.54 15.30 -20.99
N ALA A 76 22.64 15.10 -20.26
CA ALA A 76 23.83 14.38 -20.75
C ALA A 76 23.55 12.91 -21.13
N LEU A 77 22.46 12.34 -20.62
CA LEU A 77 22.04 10.98 -20.95
C LEU A 77 21.30 10.90 -22.28
N LEU A 78 20.66 11.99 -22.70
CA LEU A 78 19.90 12.08 -23.95
C LEU A 78 20.77 12.62 -25.09
N THR A 79 21.57 13.63 -24.79
CA THR A 79 22.40 14.34 -25.77
C THR A 79 23.84 14.42 -25.28
N CYS A 80 24.80 14.25 -26.18
CA CYS A 80 26.21 14.36 -25.85
C CYS A 80 26.52 15.75 -25.22
N PRO A 81 27.08 15.81 -24.00
CA PRO A 81 27.40 17.08 -23.35
C PRO A 81 28.65 17.73 -23.95
N ALA A 82 28.68 19.06 -23.95
CA ALA A 82 29.83 19.83 -24.44
C ALA A 82 31.07 19.57 -23.57
N GLY A 83 32.11 18.98 -24.16
CA GLY A 83 33.35 18.64 -23.47
C GLY A 83 33.61 17.13 -23.32
N VAL A 84 32.64 16.29 -23.67
CA VAL A 84 32.87 14.85 -23.90
C VAL A 84 33.16 14.62 -25.38
N LEU A 85 34.17 13.81 -25.68
CA LEU A 85 34.45 13.40 -27.06
C LEU A 85 33.28 12.53 -27.53
N GLU A 86 32.65 12.88 -28.66
CA GLU A 86 31.52 12.13 -29.21
C GLU A 86 31.84 10.64 -29.44
N ARG A 87 33.11 10.31 -29.70
CA ARG A 87 33.57 8.92 -29.84
C ARG A 87 33.43 8.08 -28.56
N ASN A 88 33.43 8.73 -27.39
CA ASN A 88 33.28 8.08 -26.09
C ASN A 88 31.84 8.16 -25.58
N TRP A 89 30.89 8.67 -26.36
CA TRP A 89 29.49 8.74 -25.98
C TRP A 89 28.69 7.86 -26.94
N HIS A 90 28.04 6.83 -26.40
CA HIS A 90 27.27 5.84 -27.17
C HIS A 90 25.75 5.98 -26.96
N GLY A 91 25.30 7.15 -26.52
CA GLY A 91 23.91 7.39 -26.18
C GLY A 91 22.96 7.47 -27.39
N PRO A 92 21.67 7.69 -27.16
CA PRO A 92 21.04 8.05 -25.88
C PRO A 92 20.92 6.86 -24.90
N TYR A 93 21.23 7.11 -23.62
CA TYR A 93 21.22 6.11 -22.55
C TYR A 93 19.86 5.93 -21.87
N ILE A 94 18.93 6.87 -22.09
CA ILE A 94 17.55 6.80 -21.61
C ILE A 94 16.59 7.10 -22.77
N MET A 95 15.42 6.44 -22.78
CA MET A 95 14.42 6.61 -23.86
C MET A 95 13.25 7.53 -23.46
N GLY A 96 13.29 8.14 -22.27
CA GLY A 96 12.18 8.92 -21.68
C GLY A 96 12.48 10.41 -21.49
N SER A 97 11.42 11.18 -21.23
CA SER A 97 11.47 12.64 -21.04
C SER A 97 12.08 13.09 -19.70
N GLY A 98 12.55 12.15 -18.86
CA GLY A 98 13.13 12.47 -17.55
C GLY A 98 12.15 13.15 -16.60
N LYS A 99 10.85 12.85 -16.74
CA LYS A 99 9.78 13.37 -15.88
C LYS A 99 9.10 12.23 -15.15
N ASP A 100 8.64 12.52 -13.95
CA ASP A 100 7.84 11.62 -13.14
C ASP A 100 6.37 11.54 -13.65
N PRO A 101 5.53 10.63 -13.12
CA PRO A 101 4.11 10.49 -13.47
C PRO A 101 3.28 11.75 -13.20
N TRP A 102 3.72 12.61 -12.30
CA TRP A 102 3.05 13.87 -11.93
C TRP A 102 3.53 15.06 -12.79
N GLY A 103 4.49 14.83 -13.69
CA GLY A 103 5.01 15.81 -14.63
C GLY A 103 6.17 16.66 -14.10
N ASN A 104 6.66 16.37 -12.90
CA ASN A 104 7.83 17.01 -12.31
C ASN A 104 9.13 16.42 -12.89
N PRO A 105 10.18 17.23 -13.09
CA PRO A 105 11.48 16.73 -13.48
C PRO A 105 12.17 16.00 -12.32
N PHE A 106 12.96 14.97 -12.63
CA PHE A 106 13.84 14.35 -11.65
C PHE A 106 14.96 15.30 -11.23
N ASN A 107 15.26 15.33 -9.93
CA ASN A 107 16.35 16.11 -9.38
C ASN A 107 17.61 15.27 -9.33
N TYR A 108 18.70 15.81 -9.88
CA TYR A 108 20.00 15.14 -9.96
C TYR A 108 21.11 16.03 -9.41
N ALA A 109 21.98 15.46 -8.58
CA ALA A 109 23.18 16.14 -8.10
C ALA A 109 24.38 15.19 -8.09
N CYS A 110 25.52 15.66 -8.60
CA CYS A 110 26.79 14.95 -8.57
C CYS A 110 27.96 15.94 -8.36
N PRO A 111 28.76 15.79 -7.29
CA PRO A 111 28.69 14.74 -6.26
C PRO A 111 27.41 14.86 -5.40
N GLY A 112 26.87 13.71 -4.99
CA GLY A 112 25.67 13.64 -4.14
C GLY A 112 25.90 14.22 -2.75
N VAL A 113 24.87 14.80 -2.15
CA VAL A 113 24.87 15.25 -0.74
C VAL A 113 24.74 14.05 0.18
N HIS A 114 23.84 13.13 -0.15
CA HIS A 114 23.58 11.89 0.60
C HIS A 114 24.58 10.80 0.23
N ARG A 115 24.98 10.73 -1.05
CA ARG A 115 26.04 9.83 -1.52
C ARG A 115 27.23 10.59 -2.10
N PRO A 116 28.20 10.98 -1.26
CA PRO A 116 29.35 11.79 -1.69
C PRO A 116 30.27 11.10 -2.71
N ASN A 117 30.28 9.77 -2.75
CA ASN A 117 31.07 8.99 -3.71
C ASN A 117 30.31 8.67 -5.00
N SER A 118 29.07 9.11 -5.14
CA SER A 118 28.23 8.87 -6.32
C SER A 118 27.35 10.08 -6.62
N TYR A 119 26.12 9.82 -7.05
CA TYR A 119 25.11 10.82 -7.36
C TYR A 119 23.88 10.64 -6.46
N ASP A 120 23.18 11.76 -6.29
CA ASP A 120 21.86 11.82 -5.68
C ASP A 120 20.83 11.97 -6.81
N LEU A 121 19.78 11.16 -6.77
CA LEU A 121 18.68 11.21 -7.73
C LEU A 121 17.36 10.99 -6.99
N TYR A 122 16.42 11.91 -7.14
CA TYR A 122 15.11 11.83 -6.47
C TYR A 122 13.99 12.54 -7.24
N SER A 123 12.75 12.16 -6.91
CA SER A 123 11.52 12.82 -7.37
C SER A 123 10.81 13.45 -6.18
N TYR A 124 10.10 14.55 -6.45
CA TYR A 124 9.30 15.30 -5.46
C TYR A 124 7.99 14.61 -5.05
N GLY A 125 7.74 13.38 -5.49
CA GLY A 125 6.48 12.69 -5.19
C GLY A 125 5.23 13.35 -5.80
N GLU A 126 4.08 12.97 -5.24
CA GLU A 126 2.76 13.48 -5.65
C GLU A 126 2.58 14.96 -5.32
N ASP A 127 3.15 15.46 -4.22
CA ASP A 127 2.95 16.85 -3.80
C ASP A 127 3.78 17.86 -4.61
N GLY A 128 4.80 17.37 -5.33
CA GLY A 128 5.67 18.15 -6.19
C GLY A 128 6.60 19.11 -5.44
N ARG A 129 6.83 18.91 -4.14
CA ARG A 129 7.60 19.78 -3.26
C ARG A 129 8.39 19.00 -2.21
N SER A 130 9.71 19.07 -2.28
CA SER A 130 10.56 18.62 -1.17
C SER A 130 11.05 19.79 -0.33
N ARG A 131 10.77 19.77 0.98
CA ARG A 131 11.32 20.69 1.98
C ARG A 131 12.65 20.22 2.53
N SER A 132 12.88 18.90 2.52
CA SER A 132 14.09 18.26 3.02
C SER A 132 15.15 18.02 1.94
N GLY A 133 14.80 18.14 0.65
CA GLY A 133 15.70 17.88 -0.47
C GLY A 133 15.75 16.41 -0.89
N GLY A 134 14.63 15.69 -0.73
CA GLY A 134 14.42 14.33 -1.20
C GLY A 134 14.10 13.32 -0.10
N ASP A 135 13.86 13.76 1.14
CA ASP A 135 13.59 12.92 2.32
C ASP A 135 12.17 13.15 2.91
N ASP A 136 11.26 13.81 2.18
CA ASP A 136 9.85 13.96 2.60
C ASP A 136 9.09 12.64 2.43
N ALA A 137 7.89 12.56 3.01
CA ALA A 137 7.14 11.30 3.14
C ALA A 137 6.74 10.66 1.79
N ASP A 138 6.58 11.49 0.76
CA ASP A 138 6.19 11.14 -0.60
C ASP A 138 7.35 11.25 -1.60
N ASP A 139 8.51 11.77 -1.17
CA ASP A 139 9.71 11.81 -2.00
C ASP A 139 10.23 10.39 -2.26
N ILE A 140 10.67 10.14 -3.50
CA ILE A 140 11.25 8.86 -3.89
C ILE A 140 12.67 9.11 -4.36
N ASN A 141 13.65 8.53 -3.67
CA ASN A 141 15.07 8.80 -3.87
C ASN A 141 15.91 7.53 -4.10
N ASN A 142 17.16 7.69 -4.53
CA ASN A 142 18.08 6.58 -4.80
C ASN A 142 18.94 6.18 -3.58
N TRP A 143 19.05 7.04 -2.56
CA TRP A 143 19.99 6.82 -1.47
C TRP A 143 19.38 6.03 -0.33
N ASP A 144 18.10 6.23 -0.08
CA ASP A 144 17.35 5.50 0.91
C ASP A 144 17.02 4.10 0.39
N THR A 145 17.96 3.19 0.63
CA THR A 145 17.78 1.75 0.37
C THR A 145 16.87 1.11 1.43
N SER A 146 16.50 1.89 2.46
CA SER A 146 16.01 1.43 3.75
C SER A 146 14.50 1.50 3.83
N GLN A 147 13.80 0.81 2.94
CA GLN A 147 12.41 0.42 3.21
C GLN A 147 11.48 1.56 3.72
N HIS A 148 11.66 2.83 3.33
CA HIS A 148 10.76 3.88 3.82
C HIS A 148 9.36 3.71 3.23
N TRP A 149 9.25 3.11 2.03
CA TRP A 149 7.97 2.65 1.50
C TRP A 149 7.26 1.68 2.45
N LEU A 150 7.98 0.87 3.26
CA LEU A 150 7.36 0.04 4.30
C LEU A 150 6.95 0.83 5.54
N ARG A 151 7.52 2.01 5.81
CA ARG A 151 7.09 2.88 6.93
C ARG A 151 5.81 3.64 6.58
N HIS A 152 5.70 4.15 5.36
CA HIS A 152 4.50 4.87 4.91
C HIS A 152 3.37 3.92 4.50
N TYR A 153 3.70 2.73 3.99
CA TYR A 153 2.74 1.65 3.68
C TYR A 153 2.77 0.49 4.68
N GLN A 154 3.16 0.75 5.93
CA GLN A 154 2.90 -0.21 7.00
C GLN A 154 1.38 -0.37 7.06
N ALA A 155 0.88 -1.49 6.53
CA ALA A 155 -0.54 -1.83 6.49
C ALA A 155 -1.17 -1.43 7.83
N PRO A 156 -2.39 -0.84 7.85
CA PRO A 156 -3.01 -0.44 9.11
C PRO A 156 -2.88 -1.63 10.03
N THR A 157 -2.06 -1.49 11.09
CA THR A 157 -1.77 -2.63 11.96
C THR A 157 -3.13 -3.17 12.38
N TYR A 158 -3.28 -4.49 12.44
CA TYR A 158 -4.54 -5.09 12.84
C TYR A 158 -5.06 -4.41 14.13
N GLU A 159 -4.18 -3.92 15.00
CA GLU A 159 -4.48 -3.08 16.16
C GLU A 159 -5.23 -1.76 15.88
N ALA A 160 -4.91 -1.02 14.83
CA ALA A 160 -5.64 0.20 14.47
C ALA A 160 -7.07 -0.13 14.01
N TRP A 161 -7.21 -1.18 13.20
CA TRP A 161 -8.51 -1.70 12.78
C TRP A 161 -9.30 -2.27 13.98
N LEU A 162 -8.64 -3.06 14.83
CA LEU A 162 -9.21 -3.65 16.05
C LEU A 162 -9.64 -2.57 17.03
N ARG A 163 -8.87 -1.50 17.23
CA ARG A 163 -9.25 -0.38 18.11
C ARG A 163 -10.48 0.35 17.59
N ARG A 164 -10.53 0.64 16.28
CA ARG A 164 -11.68 1.32 15.66
C ARG A 164 -12.95 0.46 15.69
N ASN A 165 -12.81 -0.85 15.53
CA ASN A 165 -13.92 -1.80 15.49
C ASN A 165 -14.09 -2.59 16.80
N TRP A 166 -13.37 -2.22 17.87
CA TRP A 166 -13.37 -2.92 19.16
C TRP A 166 -14.78 -3.13 19.73
N PRO A 167 -15.69 -2.13 19.69
CA PRO A 167 -17.05 -2.32 20.20
C PRO A 167 -17.80 -3.41 19.42
N MET A 168 -17.61 -3.48 18.10
CA MET A 168 -18.25 -4.49 17.24
C MET A 168 -17.73 -5.89 17.55
N LEU A 169 -16.43 -6.03 17.76
CA LEU A 169 -15.80 -7.33 18.07
C LEU A 169 -16.22 -7.86 19.45
N VAL A 170 -16.36 -6.99 20.44
CA VAL A 170 -16.89 -7.36 21.76
C VAL A 170 -18.32 -7.87 21.66
N VAL A 171 -19.18 -7.21 20.87
CA VAL A 171 -20.56 -7.65 20.65
C VAL A 171 -20.59 -9.01 19.95
N ILE A 172 -19.78 -9.23 18.92
CA ILE A 172 -19.66 -10.53 18.24
C ILE A 172 -19.21 -11.61 19.24
N GLY A 173 -18.22 -11.33 20.09
CA GLY A 173 -17.75 -12.24 21.13
C GLY A 173 -18.83 -12.58 22.17
N LEU A 174 -19.59 -11.59 22.64
CA LEU A 174 -20.69 -11.80 23.60
C LEU A 174 -21.83 -12.62 22.99
N VAL A 175 -22.14 -12.41 21.71
CA VAL A 175 -23.14 -13.21 20.99
C VAL A 175 -22.68 -14.66 20.86
N ILE A 176 -21.42 -14.91 20.51
CA ILE A 176 -20.85 -16.27 20.45
C ILE A 176 -20.84 -16.92 21.83
N PHE A 177 -20.48 -16.19 22.88
CA PHE A 177 -20.45 -16.68 24.26
C PHE A 177 -21.86 -17.06 24.75
N SER A 178 -22.89 -16.24 24.47
CA SER A 178 -24.27 -16.53 24.84
C SER A 178 -24.86 -17.73 24.10
N LEU A 179 -24.36 -18.05 22.90
CA LEU A 179 -24.78 -19.22 22.12
C LEU A 179 -24.16 -20.53 22.64
N THR A 180 -23.13 -20.46 23.49
CA THR A 180 -22.42 -21.63 24.04
C THR A 180 -22.98 -22.08 25.38
N ILE A 181 -23.79 -21.26 26.06
CA ILE A 181 -24.43 -21.64 27.33
C ILE A 181 -25.64 -22.53 27.03
N PRO A 182 -25.62 -23.83 27.34
CA PRO A 182 -26.78 -24.68 27.12
C PRO A 182 -27.90 -24.22 28.04
N PHE A 183 -29.04 -23.85 27.44
CA PHE A 183 -30.24 -23.44 28.15
C PHE A 183 -30.81 -24.64 28.94
N ARG A 184 -30.30 -24.86 30.16
CA ARG A 184 -30.76 -25.94 31.03
C ARG A 184 -32.19 -25.64 31.48
N ARG A 185 -33.18 -26.20 30.78
CA ARG A 185 -34.60 -26.16 31.18
C ARG A 185 -34.72 -26.66 32.62
N ARG A 186 -35.04 -25.75 33.54
CA ARG A 186 -35.31 -26.07 34.95
C ARG A 186 -36.62 -26.86 35.00
N GLY A 187 -36.53 -28.19 35.07
CA GLY A 187 -37.70 -29.07 35.13
C GLY A 187 -38.55 -28.74 36.36
N SER A 188 -39.81 -28.37 36.15
CA SER A 188 -40.77 -28.16 37.24
C SER A 188 -41.09 -29.52 37.87
N LYS A 189 -40.64 -29.76 39.11
CA LYS A 189 -41.16 -30.89 39.89
C LYS A 189 -42.64 -30.62 40.18
N LYS A 190 -43.53 -31.44 39.61
CA LYS A 190 -44.95 -31.46 40.02
C LYS A 190 -45.01 -31.98 41.47
N PRO A 191 -45.80 -31.37 42.36
CA PRO A 191 -46.00 -31.92 43.70
C PRO A 191 -46.80 -33.22 43.59
N ALA A 192 -46.29 -34.28 44.23
CA ALA A 192 -47.00 -35.54 44.39
C ALA A 192 -48.23 -35.34 45.28
N ARG A 193 -49.36 -35.91 44.88
CA ARG A 193 -50.55 -36.10 45.72
C ARG A 193 -50.50 -37.48 46.33
#